data_AF-A0A072N8V6-F1
#
_entry.id   AF-A0A072N8V6-F1
#
_cell.length_a   1.000
_cell.length_b   1.000
_cell.length_c   1.000
_cell.angle_alpha   90.00
_cell.angle_beta   90.00
_cell.angle_gamma   90.00
#
_symmetry.space_group_name_H-M   'P 1'
#
loop_
_entity.id
_entity.type
_entity.pdbx_description
1 polymer ?
#
loop_
_entity_poly.entity_id
_entity_poly.type
_entity_poly.pdbx_seq_one_letter_code
_entity_poly.pdbx_strand_id
1 'polypeptide(L)'
;MTRRGKLARVEALEAREAARREEVRARNWAHIEAAEARLSPADRAALLDAARGLEDLELRARMRRATAHLPGEVPIQHPAKEDAEAWAAVALDVPDGCPLTRPPAGRVEDFAAYFGACGAWCDAEARRVPLSPDVHRLARWGAALWRFQAELCRVLGGQA
;
A
#
# COMPACT_ATOMS: atom_id res chain seq x y z
N MET A 1 -11.67 36.61 33.45
CA MET A 1 -11.33 35.24 33.00
C MET A 1 -9.85 34.99 33.27
N THR A 2 -9.49 34.12 34.23
CA THR A 2 -8.12 33.99 34.73
C THR A 2 -7.23 33.17 33.79
N ARG A 3 -5.91 33.46 33.79
CA ARG A 3 -4.89 32.74 33.00
C ARG A 3 -4.94 31.22 33.22
N ARG A 4 -5.29 30.79 34.43
CA ARG A 4 -5.47 29.38 34.84
C ARG A 4 -6.65 28.69 34.12
N GLY A 5 -7.76 29.40 33.88
CA GLY A 5 -8.91 28.85 33.13
C GLY A 5 -8.66 28.72 31.63
N LYS A 6 -7.78 29.57 31.06
CA LYS A 6 -7.35 29.43 29.65
C LYS A 6 -6.44 28.22 29.46
N LEU A 7 -5.51 27.98 30.40
CA LEU A 7 -4.60 26.82 30.36
C LEU A 7 -5.38 25.49 30.38
N ALA A 8 -6.29 25.33 31.35
CA ALA A 8 -7.12 24.12 31.47
C ALA A 8 -7.97 23.85 30.21
N ARG A 9 -8.42 24.91 29.53
CA ARG A 9 -9.16 24.78 28.26
C ARG A 9 -8.26 24.30 27.12
N VAL A 10 -7.01 24.77 27.06
CA VAL A 10 -6.04 24.32 26.04
C VAL A 10 -5.70 22.85 26.27
N GLU A 11 -5.38 22.46 27.51
CA GLU A 11 -5.08 21.08 27.88
C GLU A 11 -6.23 20.12 27.50
N ALA A 12 -7.48 20.52 27.76
CA ALA A 12 -8.65 19.73 27.37
C ALA A 12 -8.81 19.59 25.84
N LEU A 13 -8.49 20.64 25.08
CA LEU A 13 -8.53 20.60 23.61
C LEU A 13 -7.40 19.73 23.04
N GLU A 14 -6.20 19.81 23.61
CA GLU A 14 -5.05 18.97 23.23
C GLU A 14 -5.33 17.49 23.52
N ALA A 15 -5.90 17.17 24.68
CA ALA A 15 -6.29 15.80 25.01
C ALA A 15 -7.35 15.25 24.05
N ARG A 16 -8.35 16.07 23.69
CA ARG A 16 -9.38 15.68 22.72
C ARG A 16 -8.80 15.46 21.33
N GLU A 17 -7.87 16.31 20.90
CA GLU A 17 -7.20 16.18 19.61
C GLU A 17 -6.29 14.95 19.57
N ALA A 18 -5.56 14.66 20.65
CA ALA A 18 -4.75 13.44 20.76
C ALA A 18 -5.63 12.18 20.67
N ALA A 19 -6.77 12.15 21.36
CA ALA A 19 -7.72 11.04 21.28
C ALA A 19 -8.29 10.87 19.87
N ARG A 20 -8.64 11.97 19.19
CA ARG A 20 -9.10 11.94 17.79
C ARG A 20 -8.05 11.36 16.85
N ARG A 21 -6.78 11.76 17.00
CA ARG A 21 -5.67 11.24 16.18
C ARG A 21 -5.49 9.74 16.38
N GLU A 22 -5.59 9.28 17.62
CA GLU A 22 -5.49 7.85 17.93
C GLU A 22 -6.62 7.04 17.32
N GLU A 23 -7.86 7.53 17.39
CA GLU A 23 -9.01 6.91 16.74
C GLU A 23 -8.82 6.79 15.22
N VAL A 24 -8.32 7.86 14.59
CA VAL A 24 -8.05 7.85 13.14
C VAL A 24 -6.92 6.89 12.79
N ARG A 25 -5.85 6.83 13.60
CA ARG A 25 -4.76 5.84 13.41
C ARG A 25 -5.28 4.42 13.52
N ALA A 26 -6.04 4.11 14.56
CA ALA A 26 -6.64 2.79 14.74
C ALA A 26 -7.55 2.40 13.56
N ARG A 27 -8.35 3.35 13.04
CA ARG A 27 -9.20 3.11 11.86
C ARG A 27 -8.39 2.90 10.58
N ASN A 28 -7.35 3.70 10.35
CA ASN A 28 -6.48 3.53 9.19
C ASN A 28 -5.79 2.15 9.23
N TRP A 29 -5.32 1.75 10.41
CA TRP A 29 -4.73 0.43 10.63
C TRP A 29 -5.73 -0.70 10.34
N ALA A 30 -6.97 -0.58 10.81
CA ALA A 30 -8.02 -1.56 10.54
C ALA A 30 -8.31 -1.73 9.03
N HIS A 31 -8.19 -0.67 8.22
CA HIS A 31 -8.31 -0.79 6.76
C HIS A 31 -7.15 -1.57 6.13
N ILE A 32 -5.93 -1.36 6.61
CA ILE A 32 -4.74 -2.10 6.17
C ILE A 32 -4.88 -3.58 6.54
N GLU A 33 -5.26 -3.89 7.78
CA GLU A 33 -5.49 -5.26 8.23
C GLU A 33 -6.61 -5.96 7.44
N ALA A 34 -7.70 -5.24 7.15
CA ALA A 34 -8.79 -5.78 6.33
C ALA A 34 -8.33 -6.08 4.89
N ALA A 35 -7.47 -5.25 4.30
CA ALA A 35 -6.90 -5.49 2.99
C ALA A 35 -5.95 -6.70 3.00
N GLU A 36 -5.07 -6.80 4.01
CA GLU A 36 -4.18 -7.95 4.17
C GLU A 36 -4.93 -9.27 4.36
N ALA A 37 -6.05 -9.26 5.09
CA ALA A 37 -6.86 -10.44 5.35
C ALA A 37 -7.52 -11.02 4.08
N ARG A 38 -7.64 -10.23 3.02
CA ARG A 38 -8.19 -10.64 1.72
C ARG A 38 -7.14 -11.26 0.79
N LEU A 39 -5.86 -11.13 1.12
CA LEU A 39 -4.78 -11.71 0.34
C LEU A 39 -4.74 -13.24 0.48
N SER A 40 -4.24 -13.90 -0.56
CA SER A 40 -3.90 -15.31 -0.44
C SER A 40 -2.80 -15.51 0.63
N PRO A 41 -2.70 -16.69 1.26
CA PRO A 41 -1.62 -16.97 2.21
C PRO A 41 -0.22 -16.77 1.62
N ALA A 42 -0.04 -17.05 0.33
CA ALA A 42 1.22 -16.86 -0.37
C ALA A 42 1.55 -15.38 -0.57
N ASP A 43 0.57 -14.56 -0.98
CA ASP A 43 0.77 -13.12 -1.15
C ASP A 43 1.03 -12.44 0.19
N ARG A 44 0.30 -12.82 1.24
CA ARG A 44 0.55 -12.29 2.59
C ARG A 44 1.95 -12.64 3.10
N ALA A 45 2.40 -13.87 2.88
CA ALA A 45 3.76 -14.28 3.23
C ALA A 45 4.81 -13.48 2.44
N ALA A 46 4.57 -13.25 1.14
CA ALA A 46 5.44 -12.45 0.30
C ALA A 46 5.47 -10.97 0.69
N LEU A 47 4.34 -10.40 1.13
CA LEU A 47 4.26 -9.03 1.64
C LEU A 47 5.09 -8.84 2.91
N LEU A 48 4.94 -9.76 3.88
CA LEU A 48 5.74 -9.76 5.11
C LEU A 48 7.24 -9.97 4.83
N ASP A 49 7.55 -10.82 3.84
CA ASP A 49 8.91 -11.03 3.39
C ASP A 49 9.51 -9.77 2.74
N ALA A 50 8.72 -9.06 1.93
CA ALA A 50 9.12 -7.78 1.34
C ALA A 50 9.38 -6.72 2.41
N ALA A 51 8.51 -6.60 3.41
CA ALA A 51 8.67 -5.65 4.52
C ALA A 51 10.00 -5.85 5.25
N ARG A 52 10.33 -7.10 5.60
CA ARG A 52 11.65 -7.45 6.20
C ARG A 52 12.80 -7.19 5.23
N GLY A 53 12.60 -7.50 3.95
CA GLY A 53 13.60 -7.31 2.92
C GLY A 53 13.95 -5.84 2.63
N LEU A 54 13.05 -4.90 2.92
CA LEU A 54 13.31 -3.46 2.76
C LEU A 54 14.30 -2.90 3.79
N GLU A 55 14.46 -3.58 4.93
CA GLU A 55 15.42 -3.24 5.98
C GLU A 55 16.83 -3.77 5.67
N ASP A 56 16.95 -4.80 4.82
CA ASP A 56 18.23 -5.40 4.40
C ASP A 56 18.83 -4.67 3.19
N LEU A 57 19.81 -3.79 3.47
CA LEU A 57 20.50 -3.00 2.44
C LEU A 57 21.26 -3.85 1.42
N GLU A 58 21.83 -4.98 1.84
CA GLU A 58 22.61 -5.84 0.96
C GLU A 58 21.70 -6.59 -0.01
N LEU A 59 20.59 -7.15 0.51
CA LEU A 59 19.54 -7.76 -0.30
C LEU A 59 18.98 -6.75 -1.31
N ARG A 60 18.69 -5.52 -0.89
CA ARG A 60 18.24 -4.46 -1.82
C ARG A 60 19.25 -4.14 -2.91
N ALA A 61 20.54 -4.16 -2.59
CA ALA A 61 21.59 -3.97 -3.59
C ALA A 61 21.68 -5.14 -4.58
N ARG A 62 21.57 -6.39 -4.10
CA ARG A 62 21.53 -7.59 -4.95
C ARG A 62 20.31 -7.58 -5.88
N MET A 63 19.13 -7.28 -5.34
CA MET A 63 17.88 -7.18 -6.10
C MET A 63 17.97 -6.15 -7.22
N ARG A 64 18.43 -4.92 -6.91
CA ARG A 64 18.60 -3.85 -7.92
C ARG A 64 19.51 -4.26 -9.07
N ARG A 65 20.59 -4.99 -8.80
CA ARG A 65 21.47 -5.53 -9.85
C ARG A 65 20.77 -6.62 -10.66
N ALA A 66 20.09 -7.55 -9.98
CA ALA A 66 19.41 -8.66 -10.61
C ALA A 66 18.29 -8.20 -11.57
N THR A 67 17.66 -7.05 -11.29
CA THR A 67 16.55 -6.51 -12.11
C THR A 67 16.89 -5.26 -12.88
N ALA A 68 18.18 -4.92 -13.04
CA ALA A 68 18.62 -3.74 -13.80
C ALA A 68 18.20 -3.77 -15.28
N HIS A 69 17.85 -4.95 -15.82
CA HIS A 69 17.37 -5.14 -17.18
C HIS A 69 15.86 -4.89 -17.34
N LEU A 70 15.12 -4.84 -16.23
CA LEU A 70 13.68 -4.57 -16.27
C LEU A 70 13.43 -3.08 -16.52
N PRO A 71 12.33 -2.73 -17.19
CA PRO A 71 11.92 -1.33 -17.32
C PRO A 71 11.67 -0.71 -15.94
N GLY A 72 11.87 0.60 -15.82
CA GLY A 72 11.63 1.34 -14.58
C GLY A 72 10.16 1.37 -14.15
N GLU A 73 9.23 1.11 -15.08
CA GLU A 73 7.80 1.02 -14.85
C GLU A 73 7.23 -0.31 -15.35
N VAL A 74 6.13 -0.74 -14.74
CA VAL A 74 5.36 -1.90 -15.21
C VAL A 74 4.68 -1.54 -16.54
N PRO A 75 4.91 -2.29 -17.63
CA PRO A 75 4.41 -1.95 -18.97
C PRO A 75 2.94 -2.38 -19.18
N ILE A 76 2.06 -2.12 -18.21
CA ILE A 76 0.62 -2.39 -18.34
C ILE A 76 -0.05 -1.23 -19.07
N GLN A 77 -0.78 -1.56 -20.14
CA GLN A 77 -1.73 -0.66 -20.79
C GLN A 77 -3.11 -0.88 -20.17
N HIS A 78 -3.61 0.12 -19.44
CA HIS A 78 -4.93 0.07 -18.81
C HIS A 78 -5.55 1.47 -18.80
N PRO A 79 -6.85 1.63 -19.14
CA PRO A 79 -7.50 2.94 -19.17
C PRO A 79 -7.44 3.71 -17.85
N ALA A 80 -7.37 2.99 -16.72
CA ALA A 80 -7.30 3.57 -15.39
C ALA A 80 -5.89 3.77 -14.84
N LYS A 81 -4.82 3.48 -15.60
CA LYS A 81 -3.43 3.52 -15.10
C LYS A 81 -3.12 4.85 -14.40
N GLU A 82 -3.26 5.96 -15.13
CA GLU A 82 -2.86 7.29 -14.65
C GLU A 82 -3.63 7.68 -13.38
N ASP A 83 -4.95 7.52 -13.38
CA ASP A 83 -5.80 7.84 -12.24
C ASP A 83 -5.53 6.93 -11.03
N ALA A 84 -5.31 5.64 -11.26
CA ALA A 84 -5.04 4.67 -10.22
C ALA A 84 -3.66 4.92 -9.57
N GLU A 85 -2.64 5.25 -10.36
CA GLU A 85 -1.31 5.62 -9.87
C GLU A 85 -1.34 6.94 -9.10
N ALA A 86 -2.06 7.94 -9.60
CA ALA A 86 -2.25 9.21 -8.92
C ALA A 86 -2.95 9.02 -7.56
N TRP A 87 -3.98 8.17 -7.50
CA TRP A 87 -4.61 7.81 -6.24
C TRP A 87 -3.65 7.05 -5.32
N ALA A 88 -2.96 6.03 -5.82
CA ALA A 88 -2.01 5.22 -5.08
C ALA A 88 -0.91 6.05 -4.40
N ALA A 89 -0.40 7.07 -5.10
CA ALA A 89 0.64 7.96 -4.59
C ALA A 89 0.21 8.75 -3.33
N VAL A 90 -1.09 9.02 -3.17
CA VAL A 90 -1.64 9.81 -2.05
C VAL A 90 -2.52 9.00 -1.10
N ALA A 91 -2.77 7.72 -1.40
CA ALA A 91 -3.68 6.87 -0.63
C ALA A 91 -3.18 6.63 0.80
N LEU A 92 -1.87 6.40 0.93
CA LEU A 92 -1.20 6.09 2.20
C LEU A 92 -0.35 7.27 2.72
N ASP A 93 -0.04 8.27 1.89
CA ASP A 93 0.73 9.46 2.27
C ASP A 93 -0.19 10.56 2.82
N VAL A 94 -0.83 10.27 3.95
CA VAL A 94 -1.70 11.22 4.65
C VAL A 94 -1.08 11.64 5.99
N PRO A 95 -1.21 12.92 6.42
CA PRO A 95 -0.71 13.35 7.71
C PRO A 95 -1.31 12.56 8.88
N ASP A 96 -0.56 12.48 9.98
CA ASP A 96 -1.03 11.87 11.22
C ASP A 96 -2.39 12.43 11.67
N GLY A 97 -3.34 11.53 11.91
CA GLY A 97 -4.70 11.91 12.31
C GLY A 97 -5.63 12.31 11.16
N CYS A 98 -5.22 12.11 9.91
CA CYS A 98 -6.08 12.16 8.73
C CYS A 98 -6.48 10.74 8.28
N PRO A 99 -7.73 10.53 7.83
CA PRO A 99 -8.12 9.26 7.24
C PRO A 99 -7.36 9.00 5.93
N LEU A 100 -7.15 7.73 5.59
CA LEU A 100 -6.65 7.33 4.27
C LEU A 100 -7.55 7.87 3.15
N THR A 101 -6.94 8.20 2.01
CA THR A 101 -7.65 8.76 0.86
C THR A 101 -8.47 7.69 0.14
N ARG A 102 -9.79 7.88 0.08
CA ARG A 102 -10.68 6.95 -0.63
C ARG A 102 -10.50 7.07 -2.15
N PRO A 103 -10.62 5.96 -2.89
CA PRO A 103 -10.69 6.04 -4.36
C PRO A 103 -11.94 6.83 -4.78
N PRO A 104 -11.93 7.46 -5.97
CA PRO A 104 -13.10 8.15 -6.51
C PRO A 104 -14.31 7.21 -6.63
N ALA A 105 -15.50 7.73 -6.36
CA ALA A 105 -16.74 6.97 -6.45
C ALA A 105 -16.93 6.40 -7.86
N GLY A 106 -17.27 5.11 -7.96
CA GLY A 106 -17.45 4.40 -9.22
C GLY A 106 -16.16 3.96 -9.93
N ARG A 107 -14.97 4.28 -9.40
CA ARG A 107 -13.68 3.90 -10.02
C ARG A 107 -12.97 2.72 -9.35
N VAL A 108 -13.53 2.20 -8.24
CA VAL A 108 -12.87 1.21 -7.39
C VAL A 108 -12.48 -0.05 -8.16
N GLU A 109 -13.40 -0.61 -8.95
CA GLU A 109 -13.11 -1.81 -9.73
C GLU A 109 -12.11 -1.56 -10.87
N ASP A 110 -12.16 -0.39 -11.52
CA ASP A 110 -11.19 -0.04 -12.56
C ASP A 110 -9.78 0.04 -12.00
N PHE A 111 -9.63 0.62 -10.80
CA PHE A 111 -8.35 0.74 -10.12
C PHE A 111 -7.87 -0.64 -9.64
N ALA A 112 -8.74 -1.42 -9.02
CA ALA A 112 -8.42 -2.77 -8.58
C ALA A 112 -8.04 -3.69 -9.76
N ALA A 113 -8.70 -3.54 -10.91
CA ALA A 113 -8.36 -4.25 -12.14
C ALA A 113 -6.97 -3.85 -12.67
N TYR A 114 -6.64 -2.56 -12.66
CA TYR A 114 -5.30 -2.09 -13.01
C TYR A 114 -4.22 -2.74 -12.14
N PHE A 115 -4.36 -2.66 -10.81
CA PHE A 115 -3.39 -3.26 -9.90
C PHE A 115 -3.33 -4.78 -10.05
N GLY A 116 -4.47 -5.45 -10.28
CA GLY A 116 -4.53 -6.87 -10.59
C GLY A 116 -3.73 -7.23 -11.85
N ALA A 117 -3.82 -6.41 -12.91
CA ALA A 117 -3.04 -6.58 -14.13
C ALA A 117 -1.53 -6.41 -13.88
N CYS A 118 -1.12 -5.43 -13.06
CA CYS A 118 0.28 -5.27 -12.65
C CYS A 118 0.80 -6.49 -11.88
N GLY A 119 -0.02 -7.05 -10.97
CA GLY A 119 0.32 -8.28 -10.25
C GLY A 119 0.46 -9.48 -11.20
N ALA A 120 -0.42 -9.61 -12.19
CA ALA A 120 -0.35 -10.66 -13.19
C ALA A 120 0.90 -10.54 -14.09
N TRP A 121 1.33 -9.32 -14.41
CA TRP A 121 2.58 -9.10 -15.12
C TRP A 121 3.79 -9.55 -14.30
N CYS A 122 3.84 -9.23 -13.00
CA CYS A 122 4.92 -9.71 -12.12
C CYS A 122 4.98 -11.25 -12.09
N ASP A 123 3.83 -11.93 -12.03
CA ASP A 123 3.77 -13.40 -12.09
C ASP A 123 4.26 -13.97 -13.43
N ALA A 124 4.05 -13.26 -14.53
CA ALA A 124 4.53 -13.66 -15.86
C ALA A 124 6.05 -13.50 -15.95
N GLU A 125 6.58 -12.36 -15.48
CA GLU A 125 8.02 -12.13 -15.42
C GLU A 125 8.72 -13.15 -14.51
N ALA A 126 8.09 -13.56 -13.41
CA ALA A 126 8.60 -14.59 -12.51
C ALA A 126 8.85 -15.94 -13.19
N ARG A 127 8.29 -16.21 -14.38
CA ARG A 127 8.40 -17.48 -15.10
C ARG A 127 9.39 -17.43 -16.27
N ARG A 128 9.93 -16.25 -16.60
CA ARG A 128 10.92 -16.12 -17.67
C ARG A 128 12.26 -16.73 -17.20
N VAL A 129 12.97 -17.43 -18.08
CA VAL A 129 14.15 -18.26 -17.74
C VAL A 129 15.43 -17.64 -18.33
N PRO A 130 16.60 -17.72 -17.66
CA PRO A 130 16.82 -18.16 -16.28
C PRO A 130 16.87 -16.96 -15.32
N LEU A 131 15.96 -16.92 -14.35
CA LEU A 131 15.93 -15.91 -13.32
C LEU A 131 16.52 -16.48 -12.02
N SER A 132 17.38 -15.70 -11.35
CA SER A 132 17.95 -16.09 -10.07
C SER A 132 16.85 -16.20 -8.99
N PRO A 133 17.10 -16.90 -7.87
CA PRO A 133 16.17 -16.92 -6.74
C PRO A 133 15.76 -15.53 -6.26
N ASP A 134 16.66 -14.56 -6.40
CA ASP A 134 16.40 -13.15 -6.08
C ASP A 134 15.33 -12.55 -6.98
N VAL A 135 15.41 -12.77 -8.30
CA VAL A 135 14.38 -12.23 -9.21
C VAL A 135 13.02 -12.91 -8.98
N HIS A 136 12.99 -14.21 -8.72
CA HIS A 136 11.75 -14.89 -8.33
C HIS A 136 11.15 -14.31 -7.03
N ARG A 137 12.01 -13.98 -6.07
CA ARG A 137 11.58 -13.34 -4.81
C ARG A 137 11.02 -11.94 -5.07
N LEU A 138 11.71 -11.13 -5.88
CA LEU A 138 11.24 -9.79 -6.22
C LEU A 138 9.93 -9.80 -6.98
N ALA A 139 9.78 -10.72 -7.95
CA ALA A 139 8.55 -10.83 -8.72
C ALA A 139 7.35 -11.20 -7.82
N ARG A 140 7.55 -12.10 -6.84
CA ARG A 140 6.54 -12.39 -5.82
C ARG A 140 6.23 -11.19 -4.94
N TRP A 141 7.24 -10.42 -4.52
CA TRP A 141 7.03 -9.19 -3.76
C TRP A 141 6.21 -8.17 -4.55
N GLY A 142 6.57 -7.95 -5.82
CA GLY A 142 5.83 -7.05 -6.72
C GLY A 142 4.39 -7.48 -6.88
N ALA A 143 4.14 -8.77 -7.16
CA ALA A 143 2.79 -9.31 -7.30
C ALA A 143 1.96 -9.12 -6.02
N ALA A 144 2.53 -9.43 -4.85
CA ALA A 144 1.87 -9.27 -3.56
C ALA A 144 1.55 -7.81 -3.23
N LEU A 145 2.47 -6.87 -3.49
CA LEU A 145 2.26 -5.44 -3.28
C LEU A 145 1.14 -4.89 -4.17
N TRP A 146 1.12 -5.27 -5.45
CA TRP A 146 0.05 -4.86 -6.37
C TRP A 146 -1.30 -5.42 -5.96
N ARG A 147 -1.37 -6.70 -5.57
CA ARG A 147 -2.60 -7.32 -5.05
C ARG A 147 -3.07 -6.65 -3.76
N PHE A 148 -2.15 -6.33 -2.86
CA PHE A 148 -2.47 -5.58 -1.64
C PHE A 148 -3.10 -4.23 -1.99
N GLN A 149 -2.55 -3.51 -2.98
CA GLN A 149 -3.10 -2.23 -3.41
C GLN A 149 -4.50 -2.36 -4.02
N ALA A 150 -4.77 -3.45 -4.76
CA ALA A 150 -6.11 -3.78 -5.23
C ALA A 150 -7.09 -4.01 -4.07
N GLU A 151 -6.72 -4.82 -3.08
CA GLU A 151 -7.59 -5.09 -1.92
C GLU A 151 -7.79 -3.86 -1.04
N LEU A 152 -6.75 -3.04 -0.85
CA LEU A 152 -6.85 -1.78 -0.13
C LEU A 152 -7.80 -0.81 -0.85
N CYS A 153 -7.74 -0.75 -2.18
CA CYS A 153 -8.67 0.04 -2.98
C CYS A 153 -10.12 -0.36 -2.71
N ARG A 154 -10.41 -1.67 -2.72
CA ARG A 154 -11.75 -2.20 -2.43
C ARG A 154 -12.22 -1.87 -1.02
N VAL A 155 -11.37 -2.11 -0.02
CA VAL A 155 -11.68 -1.81 1.39
C VAL A 155 -11.98 -0.32 1.60
N LEU A 156 -11.15 0.57 1.05
CA LEU A 156 -11.36 2.02 1.16
C LEU A 156 -12.55 2.51 0.35
N GLY A 157 -12.85 1.83 -0.76
CA GLY A 157 -14.04 2.03 -1.59
C GLY A 157 -15.34 1.50 -0.97
N GLY A 158 -15.28 0.83 0.17
CA GLY A 158 -16.45 0.25 0.84
C GLY A 158 -16.94 -1.07 0.22
N GLN A 159 -16.13 -1.70 -0.64
CA GLN A 159 -16.36 -3.01 -1.20
C GLN A 159 -15.77 -4.06 -0.26
N ALA A 160 -16.50 -4.34 0.83
CA ALA A 160 -16.20 -5.44 1.74
C ALA A 160 -16.76 -6.75 1.17
#